data_AF-A0A6P1LDH2-F1
#
_entry.id   AF-A0A6P1LDH2-F1
#
_cell.length_a   1.000
_cell.length_b   1.000
_cell.length_c   1.000
_cell.angle_alpha   90.00
_cell.angle_beta   90.00
_cell.angle_gamma   90.00
#
_symmetry.space_group_name_H-M   'P 1'
#
loop_
_entity.id
_entity.type
_entity.pdbx_description
1 polymer ?
#
loop_
_entity_poly.entity_id
_entity_poly.type
_entity_poly.pdbx_seq_one_letter_code
_entity_poly.pdbx_strand_id
1 'polypeptide(L)'
;MKQKKSNKILKWSLSIIFFISLFLFLLSFSIAMPVLNRWFYFVQIKTLNISEISGYSYNDIVYSYNKLLDYLTFPWAGFDLGVFKYSQEGKEHFQDTKVLFMIDLSILIVTSIICLVFVIVNWRIKNKFLVKVLNKSIGFLVSIISLILILLIVFLV
;
A
#
# COMPACT_ATOMS: atom_id res chain seq x y z
N MET A 1 -6.47 42.16 -10.43
CA MET A 1 -6.67 40.87 -11.15
C MET A 1 -5.58 39.81 -10.87
N LYS A 2 -4.30 40.15 -10.69
CA LYS A 2 -3.21 39.18 -10.42
C LYS A 2 -3.40 38.31 -9.15
N GLN A 3 -3.86 38.89 -8.05
CA GLN A 3 -4.05 38.21 -6.75
C GLN A 3 -5.12 37.10 -6.79
N LYS A 4 -6.19 37.30 -7.56
CA LYS A 4 -7.28 36.33 -7.75
C LYS A 4 -6.85 35.12 -8.60
N LYS A 5 -5.91 35.33 -9.55
CA LYS A 5 -5.34 34.27 -10.40
C LYS A 5 -4.35 33.38 -9.63
N SER A 6 -3.50 33.99 -8.79
CA SER A 6 -2.55 33.26 -7.92
C SER A 6 -3.26 32.32 -6.94
N ASN A 7 -4.32 32.79 -6.27
CA ASN A 7 -5.15 31.96 -5.38
C ASN A 7 -5.87 30.82 -6.10
N LYS A 8 -6.11 30.94 -7.42
CA LYS A 8 -6.71 29.86 -8.22
C LYS A 8 -5.67 28.77 -8.54
N ILE A 9 -4.45 29.17 -8.91
CA ILE A 9 -3.36 28.24 -9.24
C ILE A 9 -2.96 27.41 -8.01
N LEU A 10 -2.76 28.06 -6.86
CA LEU A 10 -2.41 27.37 -5.61
C LEU A 10 -3.44 26.28 -5.22
N LYS A 11 -4.73 26.60 -5.38
CA LYS A 11 -5.83 25.67 -5.12
C LYS A 11 -5.80 24.45 -6.07
N TRP A 12 -5.47 24.67 -7.33
CA TRP A 12 -5.33 23.59 -8.31
C TRP A 12 -4.16 22.67 -7.96
N SER A 13 -2.98 23.23 -7.68
CA SER A 13 -1.81 22.46 -7.27
C SER A 13 -2.07 21.60 -6.04
N LEU A 14 -2.68 22.17 -5.00
CA LEU A 14 -3.05 21.42 -3.78
C LEU A 14 -4.05 20.29 -4.06
N SER A 15 -5.00 20.52 -4.97
CA SER A 15 -5.97 19.48 -5.33
C SER A 15 -5.31 18.33 -6.07
N ILE A 16 -4.40 18.62 -7.01
CA ILE A 16 -3.64 17.61 -7.76
C ILE A 16 -2.79 16.77 -6.80
N ILE A 17 -2.04 17.43 -5.90
CA ILE A 17 -1.23 16.74 -4.88
C ILE A 17 -2.10 15.80 -4.06
N PHE A 18 -3.26 16.28 -3.57
CA PHE A 18 -4.17 15.45 -2.78
C PHE A 18 -4.65 14.21 -3.56
N PHE A 19 -5.08 14.36 -4.82
CA PHE A 19 -5.56 13.22 -5.60
C PHE A 19 -4.45 12.23 -5.94
N ILE A 20 -3.24 12.68 -6.25
CA ILE A 20 -2.09 11.80 -6.48
C ILE A 20 -1.76 11.05 -5.19
N SER A 21 -1.70 11.74 -4.05
CA SER A 21 -1.45 11.09 -2.76
C SER A 21 -2.56 10.10 -2.40
N LEU A 22 -3.82 10.43 -2.65
CA LEU A 22 -4.95 9.52 -2.41
C LEU A 22 -4.87 8.28 -3.30
N PHE A 23 -4.52 8.45 -4.58
CA PHE A 23 -4.32 7.34 -5.49
C PHE A 23 -3.21 6.39 -5.00
N LEU A 24 -2.03 6.94 -4.71
CA LEU A 24 -0.90 6.17 -4.21
C LEU A 24 -1.21 5.51 -2.86
N PHE A 25 -1.94 6.20 -1.99
CA PHE A 25 -2.43 5.65 -0.73
C PHE A 25 -3.32 4.43 -0.96
N LEU A 26 -4.33 4.54 -1.83
CA LEU A 26 -5.25 3.43 -2.10
C LEU A 26 -4.54 2.25 -2.78
N LEU A 27 -3.62 2.54 -3.71
CA LEU A 27 -2.83 1.52 -4.38
C LEU A 27 -1.96 0.75 -3.39
N SER A 28 -1.12 1.46 -2.63
CA SER A 28 -0.24 0.82 -1.64
C SER A 28 -1.02 0.19 -0.50
N PHE A 29 -2.14 0.77 -0.08
CA PHE A 29 -3.01 0.15 0.92
C PHE A 29 -3.59 -1.18 0.42
N SER A 30 -3.99 -1.27 -0.85
CA SER A 30 -4.51 -2.52 -1.43
C SER A 30 -3.45 -3.63 -1.50
N ILE A 31 -2.17 -3.26 -1.63
CA ILE A 31 -1.05 -4.21 -1.65
C ILE A 31 -0.68 -4.61 -0.21
N ALA A 32 -0.50 -3.62 0.67
CA ALA A 32 -0.09 -3.84 2.06
C ALA A 32 -1.15 -4.55 2.90
N MET A 33 -2.45 -4.32 2.65
CA MET A 33 -3.54 -4.90 3.46
C MET A 33 -3.50 -6.44 3.54
N PRO A 34 -3.45 -7.20 2.42
CA PRO A 34 -3.34 -8.66 2.49
C PRO A 34 -2.02 -9.14 3.11
N VAL A 35 -0.93 -8.41 2.91
CA VAL A 35 0.39 -8.73 3.47
C VAL A 35 0.40 -8.59 4.99
N LEU A 36 -0.15 -7.49 5.51
CA LEU A 36 -0.18 -7.19 6.94
C LEU A 36 -1.22 -8.05 7.67
N ASN A 37 -2.28 -8.47 6.98
CA ASN A 37 -3.33 -9.31 7.55
C ASN A 37 -2.98 -10.81 7.51
N ARG A 38 -1.98 -11.21 8.30
CA ARG A 38 -1.45 -12.59 8.38
C ARG A 38 -2.50 -13.65 8.71
N TRP A 39 -3.58 -13.25 9.41
CA TRP A 39 -4.67 -14.13 9.75
C TRP A 39 -5.30 -14.81 8.54
N PHE A 40 -5.35 -14.13 7.40
CA PHE A 40 -5.87 -14.70 6.16
C PHE A 40 -5.11 -15.96 5.74
N TYR A 41 -3.78 -15.94 5.84
CA TYR A 41 -2.94 -17.11 5.55
C TYR A 41 -3.16 -18.23 6.58
N PHE A 42 -3.35 -17.90 7.86
CA PHE A 42 -3.57 -18.91 8.91
C PHE A 42 -4.84 -19.73 8.70
N VAL A 43 -5.88 -19.12 8.11
CA VAL A 43 -7.10 -19.82 7.68
C VAL A 43 -6.78 -20.72 6.48
N GLN A 44 -6.04 -20.20 5.49
CA GLN A 44 -5.66 -20.94 4.29
C GLN A 44 -4.84 -22.21 4.57
N ILE A 45 -3.93 -22.18 5.56
CA ILE A 45 -3.15 -23.36 5.95
C ILE A 45 -4.07 -24.56 6.26
N LYS A 46 -5.18 -24.31 6.95
CA LYS A 46 -6.16 -25.34 7.30
C LYS A 46 -7.03 -25.71 6.09
N THR A 47 -7.57 -24.73 5.38
CA THR A 47 -8.48 -24.97 4.25
C THR A 47 -7.81 -25.72 3.09
N LEU A 48 -6.50 -25.51 2.90
CA LEU A 48 -5.72 -26.12 1.82
C LEU A 48 -4.90 -27.34 2.27
N ASN A 49 -5.11 -27.83 3.51
CA ASN A 49 -4.37 -28.96 4.09
C ASN A 49 -2.83 -28.84 3.92
N ILE A 50 -2.29 -27.63 4.05
CA ILE A 50 -0.86 -27.36 3.76
C ILE A 50 0.05 -28.18 4.69
N SER A 51 -0.36 -28.38 5.94
CA SER A 51 0.38 -29.22 6.89
C SER A 51 0.53 -30.67 6.41
N GLU A 52 -0.53 -31.25 5.82
CA GLU A 52 -0.50 -32.62 5.32
C GLU A 52 0.38 -32.74 4.06
N ILE A 53 0.26 -31.77 3.16
CA ILE A 53 0.99 -31.77 1.87
C ILE A 53 2.49 -31.52 2.09
N SER A 54 2.84 -30.61 3.00
CA SER A 54 4.22 -30.20 3.22
C SER A 54 4.98 -31.06 4.22
N GLY A 55 4.27 -31.83 5.05
CA GLY A 55 4.85 -32.60 6.15
C GLY A 55 5.28 -31.75 7.36
N TYR A 56 5.02 -30.44 7.36
CA TYR A 56 5.29 -29.55 8.50
C TYR A 56 4.06 -29.38 9.39
N SER A 57 4.28 -29.24 10.69
CA SER A 57 3.19 -28.95 11.62
C SER A 57 2.59 -27.57 11.34
N TYR A 58 1.32 -27.37 11.69
CA TYR A 58 0.65 -26.07 11.57
C TYR A 58 1.46 -24.94 12.25
N ASN A 59 1.97 -25.21 13.44
CA ASN A 59 2.72 -24.25 14.23
C ASN A 59 4.05 -23.88 13.56
N ASP A 60 4.74 -24.84 12.96
CA ASP A 60 6.00 -24.61 12.26
C ASP A 60 5.82 -23.74 11.01
N ILE A 61 4.73 -23.98 10.27
CA ILE A 61 4.37 -23.16 9.09
C ILE A 61 4.04 -21.74 9.53
N VAL A 62 3.19 -21.57 10.56
CA VAL A 62 2.83 -20.26 11.09
C VAL A 62 4.05 -19.51 11.61
N TYR A 63 4.93 -20.18 12.34
CA TYR A 63 6.16 -19.61 12.87
C TYR A 63 7.08 -19.12 11.75
N SER A 64 7.38 -20.00 10.78
CA SER A 64 8.27 -19.70 9.65
C SER A 64 7.69 -18.60 8.76
N TYR A 65 6.38 -18.60 8.52
CA TYR A 65 5.68 -17.55 7.78
C TYR A 65 5.77 -16.19 8.49
N ASN A 66 5.56 -16.16 9.81
CA ASN A 66 5.68 -14.93 10.58
C ASN A 66 7.10 -14.36 10.53
N LYS A 67 8.13 -15.21 10.66
CA LYS A 67 9.53 -14.81 10.55
C LYS A 67 9.86 -14.21 9.19
N LEU A 68 9.42 -14.86 8.11
CA LEU A 68 9.59 -14.34 6.76
C LEU A 68 8.87 -12.99 6.57
N LEU A 69 7.62 -12.86 7.01
CA LEU A 69 6.92 -11.59 6.88
C LEU A 69 7.55 -10.50 7.75
N ASP A 70 8.03 -10.81 8.95
CA ASP A 70 8.77 -9.85 9.77
C ASP A 70 10.00 -9.34 9.02
N TYR A 71 10.75 -10.25 8.37
CA TYR A 71 11.87 -9.89 7.53
C TYR A 71 11.48 -8.95 6.38
N LEU A 72 10.37 -9.24 5.69
CA LEU A 72 9.90 -8.45 4.55
C LEU A 72 9.30 -7.10 4.94
N THR A 73 8.69 -6.98 6.13
CA THR A 73 7.96 -5.77 6.53
C THR A 73 8.73 -4.86 7.48
N PHE A 74 9.75 -5.35 8.19
CA PHE A 74 10.55 -4.53 9.10
C PHE A 74 11.97 -4.25 8.58
N PRO A 75 12.41 -2.98 8.54
CA PRO A 75 13.71 -2.63 7.97
C PRO A 75 14.88 -3.19 8.79
N TRP A 76 14.73 -3.31 10.11
CA TRP A 76 15.75 -3.85 11.01
C TRP A 76 15.75 -5.39 11.13
N ALA A 77 14.76 -6.09 10.58
CA ALA A 77 14.67 -7.54 10.70
C ALA A 77 15.71 -8.24 9.80
N GLY A 78 16.42 -9.20 10.37
CA GLY A 78 17.33 -10.10 9.66
C GLY A 78 16.58 -11.23 8.94
N PHE A 79 17.22 -11.83 7.93
CA PHE A 79 16.62 -12.94 7.17
C PHE A 79 16.53 -14.20 8.05
N ASP A 80 15.32 -14.71 8.23
CA ASP A 80 15.00 -15.89 9.04
C ASP A 80 13.77 -16.58 8.45
N LEU A 81 13.87 -17.88 8.16
CA LEU A 81 12.78 -18.71 7.65
C LEU A 81 12.34 -19.79 8.66
N GLY A 82 12.75 -19.67 9.93
CA GLY A 82 12.42 -20.62 10.97
C GLY A 82 12.92 -22.03 10.64
N VAL A 83 11.98 -22.96 10.45
CA VAL A 83 12.33 -24.37 10.21
C VAL A 83 12.57 -24.70 8.73
N PHE A 84 12.25 -23.78 7.81
CA PHE A 84 12.37 -24.04 6.38
C PHE A 84 13.82 -23.90 5.90
N LYS A 85 14.22 -24.84 5.04
CA LYS A 85 15.48 -24.77 4.30
C LYS A 85 15.33 -23.83 3.11
N TYR A 86 16.42 -23.16 2.74
CA TYR A 86 16.49 -22.28 1.58
C TYR A 86 17.81 -22.42 0.84
N SER A 87 17.79 -22.14 -0.46
CA SER A 87 19.01 -21.96 -1.26
C SER A 87 19.50 -20.51 -1.17
N GLN A 88 20.77 -20.30 -1.55
CA GLN A 88 21.34 -18.95 -1.62
C GLN A 88 20.54 -18.04 -2.58
N GLU A 89 20.16 -18.56 -3.74
CA GLU A 89 19.30 -17.87 -4.72
C GLU A 89 17.93 -17.51 -4.12
N GLY A 90 17.32 -18.42 -3.34
CA GLY A 90 16.06 -18.15 -2.67
C GLY A 90 16.15 -17.02 -1.65
N LYS A 91 17.26 -16.94 -0.92
CA LYS A 91 17.53 -15.82 0.00
C LYS A 91 17.68 -14.50 -0.75
N GLU A 92 18.41 -14.50 -1.86
CA GLU A 92 18.61 -13.30 -2.70
C GLU A 92 17.27 -12.82 -3.30
N HIS A 93 16.43 -13.74 -3.76
CA HIS A 93 15.08 -13.41 -4.24
C HIS A 93 14.22 -12.71 -3.16
N PHE A 94 14.30 -13.17 -1.91
CA PHE A 94 13.61 -12.51 -0.80
C PHE A 94 14.22 -11.16 -0.42
N GLN A 95 15.53 -10.97 -0.61
CA GLN A 95 16.18 -9.67 -0.43
C GLN A 95 15.65 -8.64 -1.43
N ASP A 96 15.53 -9.03 -2.71
CA ASP A 96 14.96 -8.15 -3.74
C ASP A 96 13.49 -7.83 -3.45
N THR A 97 12.71 -8.85 -3.06
CA THR A 97 11.30 -8.68 -2.68
C THR A 97 11.14 -7.76 -1.47
N LYS A 98 12.05 -7.81 -0.50
CA LYS A 98 12.05 -6.91 0.66
C LYS A 98 12.14 -5.43 0.23
N VAL A 99 12.93 -5.11 -0.79
CA VAL A 99 13.03 -3.73 -1.29
C VAL A 99 11.68 -3.22 -1.78
N LEU A 100 10.94 -4.04 -2.54
CA LEU A 100 9.61 -3.68 -3.04
C LEU A 100 8.60 -3.47 -1.89
N PHE A 101 8.62 -4.36 -0.89
CA PHE A 101 7.76 -4.22 0.30
C PHE A 101 8.08 -2.95 1.08
N MET A 102 9.36 -2.60 1.24
CA MET A 102 9.77 -1.38 1.93
C MET A 102 9.34 -0.12 1.17
N ILE A 103 9.43 -0.14 -0.16
CA ILE A 103 8.94 0.97 -1.01
C ILE A 103 7.43 1.12 -0.83
N ASP A 104 6.67 0.03 -0.94
CA ASP A 104 5.21 0.07 -0.81
C ASP A 104 4.76 0.59 0.56
N LEU A 105 5.32 0.06 1.65
CA LEU A 105 5.01 0.50 3.01
C LEU A 105 5.43 1.96 3.25
N SER A 106 6.56 2.40 2.67
CA SER A 106 6.99 3.80 2.78
C SER A 106 6.03 4.74 2.05
N ILE A 107 5.60 4.38 0.83
CA ILE A 107 4.61 5.14 0.06
C ILE A 107 3.30 5.21 0.86
N LEU A 108 2.84 4.09 1.42
CA LEU A 108 1.63 4.03 2.25
C LEU A 108 1.70 5.01 3.43
N ILE A 109 2.79 5.01 4.20
CA ILE A 109 2.96 5.88 5.36
C ILE A 109 2.95 7.36 4.93
N VAL A 110 3.78 7.72 3.94
CA VAL A 110 3.92 9.11 3.49
C VAL A 110 2.58 9.64 2.95
N THR A 111 1.93 8.87 2.08
CA THR A 111 0.66 9.27 1.46
C THR A 111 -0.48 9.32 2.46
N SER A 112 -0.51 8.40 3.44
CA SER A 112 -1.48 8.43 4.55
C SER A 112 -1.33 9.70 5.38
N ILE A 113 -0.10 10.10 5.74
CA ILE A 113 0.15 11.35 6.48
C ILE A 113 -0.32 12.56 5.67
N ILE A 114 -0.01 12.63 4.38
CA ILE A 114 -0.45 13.73 3.51
C ILE A 114 -1.98 13.80 3.48
N CYS A 115 -2.66 12.66 3.21
CA CYS A 115 -4.11 12.59 3.19
C CYS A 115 -4.73 13.01 4.54
N LEU A 116 -4.19 12.55 5.66
CA LEU A 116 -4.63 12.91 7.01
C LEU A 116 -4.48 14.41 7.28
N VAL A 117 -3.33 15.00 6.95
CA VAL A 117 -3.10 16.45 7.09
C VAL A 117 -4.12 17.24 6.27
N PHE A 118 -4.36 16.83 5.01
CA PHE A 118 -5.38 17.47 4.18
C PHE A 118 -6.78 17.37 4.80
N VAL A 119 -7.17 16.21 5.32
CA VAL A 119 -8.46 16.01 5.99
C VAL A 119 -8.59 16.89 7.24
N ILE A 120 -7.57 16.91 8.10
CA ILE A 120 -7.57 17.70 9.35
C ILE A 120 -7.64 19.21 9.05
N VAL A 121 -6.82 19.71 8.12
CA VAL A 121 -6.81 21.13 7.75
C VAL A 121 -8.17 21.55 7.18
N ASN A 122 -8.78 20.74 6.33
CA ASN A 122 -10.11 21.03 5.78
C ASN A 122 -11.20 21.03 6.87
N TRP A 123 -11.13 20.10 7.83
CA TRP A 123 -12.05 20.07 8.96
C TRP A 123 -11.90 21.32 9.85
N ARG A 124 -10.67 21.69 10.19
CA ARG A 124 -10.36 22.84 11.08
C ARG A 124 -10.77 24.19 10.50
N ILE A 125 -10.58 24.41 9.20
CA ILE A 125 -10.83 25.72 8.57
C ILE A 125 -12.33 25.92 8.24
N LYS A 126 -13.22 24.94 8.53
CA LYS A 126 -14.66 24.93 8.12
C LYS A 126 -14.87 25.31 6.64
N ASN A 127 -13.83 25.21 5.83
CA ASN A 127 -13.83 25.66 4.45
C ASN A 127 -14.25 24.47 3.60
N LYS A 128 -15.31 24.64 2.81
CA LYS A 128 -15.83 23.64 1.87
C LYS A 128 -14.87 23.36 0.70
N PHE A 129 -13.56 23.45 0.88
CA PHE A 129 -12.58 23.35 -0.21
C PHE A 129 -12.54 21.93 -0.79
N LEU A 130 -12.34 20.90 0.03
CA LEU A 130 -12.49 19.51 -0.41
C LEU A 130 -13.93 19.19 -0.84
N VAL A 131 -14.95 19.69 -0.13
CA VAL A 131 -16.36 19.47 -0.53
C VAL A 131 -16.65 20.06 -1.91
N LYS A 132 -16.08 21.21 -2.30
CA LYS A 132 -16.24 21.79 -3.65
C LYS A 132 -15.42 21.08 -4.73
N VAL A 133 -14.27 20.49 -4.37
CA VAL A 133 -13.42 19.73 -5.28
C VAL A 133 -13.99 18.31 -5.51
N LEU A 134 -14.57 17.69 -4.48
CA LEU A 134 -15.40 16.49 -4.59
C LEU A 134 -16.72 16.77 -5.35
N ASN A 135 -17.29 17.97 -5.20
CA ASN A 135 -18.50 18.40 -5.90
C ASN A 135 -18.23 18.96 -7.32
N LYS A 136 -17.08 18.65 -7.92
CA LYS A 136 -16.79 18.94 -9.34
C LYS A 136 -16.05 17.76 -9.97
N SER A 137 -16.66 17.21 -11.04
CA SER A 137 -16.17 16.37 -12.16
C SER A 137 -14.70 15.91 -12.24
N ILE A 138 -13.73 16.68 -11.72
CA ILE A 138 -12.29 16.38 -11.70
C ILE A 138 -11.94 15.19 -10.78
N GLY A 139 -12.50 15.10 -9.57
CA GLY A 139 -12.19 13.95 -8.70
C GLY A 139 -12.64 12.62 -9.30
N PHE A 140 -13.78 12.63 -9.98
CA PHE A 140 -14.30 11.50 -10.75
C PHE A 140 -13.41 11.18 -11.97
N LEU A 141 -13.02 12.20 -12.75
CA LEU A 141 -12.11 12.04 -13.90
C LEU A 141 -10.74 11.47 -13.50
N VAL A 142 -10.12 11.98 -12.43
CA VAL A 142 -8.84 11.46 -11.95
C VAL A 142 -8.98 10.01 -11.49
N SER A 143 -10.09 9.66 -10.82
CA SER A 143 -10.35 8.28 -10.42
C SER A 143 -10.55 7.36 -11.63
N ILE A 144 -11.22 7.80 -12.69
CA ILE A 144 -11.38 7.03 -13.93
C ILE A 144 -10.03 6.86 -14.64
N ILE A 145 -9.26 7.93 -14.81
CA ILE A 145 -7.96 7.90 -15.47
C ILE A 145 -7.01 6.96 -14.73
N SER A 146 -7.02 7.02 -13.40
CA SER A 146 -6.27 6.13 -12.53
C SER A 146 -6.66 4.65 -12.73
N LEU A 147 -7.96 4.34 -12.79
CA LEU A 147 -8.47 2.98 -13.01
C LEU A 147 -8.09 2.43 -14.39
N ILE A 148 -8.20 3.28 -15.42
CA ILE A 148 -7.79 2.94 -16.79
C ILE A 148 -6.28 2.69 -16.87
N LEU A 149 -5.47 3.51 -16.18
CA LEU A 149 -4.02 3.34 -16.13
C LEU A 149 -3.63 2.03 -15.43
N ILE A 150 -4.29 1.69 -14.31
CA ILE A 150 -4.07 0.40 -13.64
C ILE A 150 -4.41 -0.76 -14.57
N LEU A 151 -5.57 -0.72 -15.23
CA LEU A 151 -5.97 -1.77 -16.17
C LEU A 151 -4.98 -1.90 -17.33
N LEU A 152 -4.54 -0.79 -17.92
CA LEU A 152 -3.52 -0.80 -18.97
C LEU A 152 -2.22 -1.46 -18.52
N ILE A 153 -1.73 -1.13 -17.32
CA ILE A 153 -0.53 -1.75 -16.77
C ILE A 153 -0.73 -3.25 -16.59
N VAL A 154 -1.87 -3.68 -16.04
CA VAL A 154 -2.19 -5.10 -15.85
C VAL A 154 -2.30 -5.85 -17.17
N PHE A 155 -2.81 -5.24 -18.23
CA PHE A 155 -2.91 -5.88 -19.57
C PHE A 155 -1.59 -5.87 -20.37
N LEU A 156 -0.62 -5.05 -19.98
CA LEU A 156 0.68 -4.92 -20.65
C LEU A 156 1.80 -5.72 -19.99
N VAL A 157 1.56 -6.29 -18.81
CA VAL A 157 2.46 -7.18 -18.06
C VAL A 157 1.97 -8.61 -18.17
#